data_AF-A0AAV0DX76-F1
#
_entry.id   AF-A0AAV0DX76-F1
#
_cell.length_a   1.000
_cell.length_b   1.000
_cell.length_c   1.000
_cell.angle_alpha   90.00
_cell.angle_beta   90.00
_cell.angle_gamma   90.00
#
_symmetry.space_group_name_H-M   'P 1'
#
loop_
_entity.id
_entity.type
_entity.pdbx_description
1 polymer ?
#
loop_
_entity_poly.entity_id
_entity_poly.type
_entity_poly.pdbx_seq_one_letter_code
_entity_poly.pdbx_strand_id
1 'polypeptide(L)'
;MNLVNMIANVTKNPLLLVLTGGGPLDVSFAKQNPRIGGIIWIGYPGEEGRRSLTQIIFGEYNPGGKLPVTWYPESYTSIPMIDMNMRADPSRGYPGRTYRFYTGEKVYDFGYGLSYTNFSLQLLSAPSRISLLSEPEKKKWRWRNLNSEDNIVPHYVLTDELSNCDSMGFSVPISITNDGYMDGSEVVMLFSRAPRSYKSAPLKQLIGFDKVHVSVGESTTTSINVNPCEHLSIVNEEGSRILPLGD
;
A
#
# COMPACT_ATOMS: atom_id res chain seq x y z
N MET A 1 9.74 21.61 -16.35
CA MET A 1 9.09 22.16 -15.13
C MET A 1 9.33 23.67 -14.91
N ASN A 2 10.07 24.36 -15.78
CA ASN A 2 10.43 25.78 -15.61
C ASN A 2 9.22 26.73 -15.58
N LEU A 3 8.18 26.47 -16.38
CA LEU A 3 6.98 27.32 -16.44
C LEU A 3 6.26 27.40 -15.09
N VAL A 4 6.08 26.27 -14.41
CA VAL A 4 5.39 26.22 -13.10
C VAL A 4 6.14 27.06 -12.07
N ASN A 5 7.47 26.97 -12.03
CA ASN A 5 8.29 27.77 -11.12
C ASN A 5 8.26 29.27 -11.47
N MET A 6 8.28 29.62 -12.75
CA MET A 6 8.15 31.02 -13.18
C MET A 6 6.80 31.62 -12.72
N ILE A 7 5.71 30.87 -12.90
CA ILE A 7 4.37 31.31 -12.45
C ILE A 7 4.35 31.43 -10.92
N ALA A 8 4.82 30.41 -10.20
CA ALA A 8 4.84 30.40 -8.74
C ALA A 8 5.62 31.57 -8.11
N ASN A 9 6.65 32.07 -8.82
CA ASN A 9 7.45 33.22 -8.39
C ASN A 9 6.77 34.58 -8.59
N VAL A 10 5.85 34.70 -9.56
CA VAL A 10 5.18 35.98 -9.87
C VAL A 10 3.77 36.08 -9.27
N THR A 11 3.12 34.96 -8.96
CA THR A 11 1.81 34.98 -8.33
C THR A 11 1.91 35.58 -6.93
N LYS A 12 0.84 36.23 -6.44
CA LYS A 12 0.74 36.65 -5.03
C LYS A 12 0.11 35.55 -4.16
N ASN A 13 -0.84 34.82 -4.72
CA ASN A 13 -1.56 33.74 -4.05
C ASN A 13 -0.87 32.37 -4.25
N PRO A 14 -1.13 31.39 -3.36
CA PRO A 14 -0.68 30.02 -3.57
C PRO A 14 -1.18 29.46 -4.91
N LEU A 15 -0.30 28.75 -5.61
CA LEU A 15 -0.59 28.10 -6.88
C LEU A 15 -1.11 26.69 -6.65
N LEU A 16 -2.22 26.34 -7.31
CA LEU A 16 -2.74 24.98 -7.35
C LEU A 16 -2.21 24.28 -8.61
N LEU A 17 -1.50 23.16 -8.43
CA LEU A 17 -0.97 22.37 -9.54
C LEU A 17 -1.92 21.20 -9.85
N VAL A 18 -2.55 21.22 -11.02
CA VAL A 18 -3.40 20.12 -11.50
C VAL A 18 -2.62 19.26 -12.50
N LEU A 19 -2.55 17.96 -12.22
CA LEU A 19 -1.81 16.98 -12.99
C LEU A 19 -2.78 16.01 -13.67
N THR A 20 -2.60 15.80 -14.96
CA THR A 20 -3.32 14.81 -15.77
C THR A 20 -2.36 13.74 -16.26
N GLY A 21 -2.90 12.59 -16.67
CA GLY A 21 -2.12 11.47 -17.18
C GLY A 21 -2.15 10.25 -16.26
N GLY A 22 -1.84 9.07 -16.80
CA GLY A 22 -1.95 7.81 -16.06
C GLY A 22 -0.71 7.45 -15.24
N GLY A 23 0.48 7.74 -15.78
CA GLY A 23 1.75 7.38 -15.14
C GLY A 23 2.13 8.29 -13.97
N PRO A 24 2.98 7.81 -13.05
CA PRO A 24 3.57 8.65 -12.02
C PRO A 24 4.48 9.72 -12.62
N LEU A 25 4.53 10.88 -11.98
CA LEU A 25 5.42 11.99 -12.34
C LEU A 25 6.30 12.35 -11.15
N ASP A 26 7.57 12.64 -11.39
CA ASP A 26 8.39 13.24 -10.34
C ASP A 26 7.98 14.70 -10.15
N VAL A 27 7.29 14.98 -9.05
CA VAL A 27 6.84 16.31 -8.67
C VAL A 27 7.54 16.82 -7.41
N SER A 28 8.75 16.31 -7.13
CA SER A 28 9.57 16.73 -6.00
C SER A 28 9.79 18.24 -5.98
N PHE A 29 9.98 18.85 -7.16
CA PHE A 29 10.11 20.30 -7.31
C PHE A 29 8.88 21.07 -6.78
N ALA A 30 7.67 20.55 -7.00
CA ALA A 30 6.43 21.19 -6.58
C ALA A 30 6.17 20.95 -5.09
N LYS A 31 6.45 19.74 -4.61
CA LYS A 31 6.34 19.35 -3.20
C LYS A 31 7.22 20.20 -2.27
N GLN A 32 8.40 20.62 -2.76
CA GLN A 32 9.36 21.43 -1.99
C GLN A 32 9.13 22.95 -2.15
N ASN A 33 8.28 23.38 -3.07
CA ASN A 33 8.06 24.79 -3.36
C ASN A 33 6.92 25.35 -2.49
N PRO A 34 7.19 26.27 -1.55
CA PRO A 34 6.18 26.80 -0.63
C PRO A 34 5.11 27.67 -1.32
N ARG A 35 5.32 28.06 -2.58
CA ARG A 35 4.33 28.78 -3.39
C ARG A 35 3.28 27.85 -3.98
N ILE A 36 3.51 26.54 -4.00
CA ILE A 36 2.53 25.53 -4.43
C ILE A 36 1.64 25.19 -3.23
N GLY A 37 0.40 25.69 -3.24
CA GLY A 37 -0.55 25.48 -2.14
C GLY A 37 -1.21 24.10 -2.16
N GLY A 38 -1.19 23.41 -3.29
CA GLY A 38 -1.76 22.08 -3.43
C GLY A 38 -1.41 21.42 -4.76
N ILE A 39 -1.47 20.10 -4.78
CA ILE A 39 -1.24 19.27 -5.97
C ILE A 39 -2.44 18.32 -6.10
N ILE A 40 -3.16 18.38 -7.22
CA ILE A 40 -4.30 17.51 -7.52
C ILE A 40 -3.94 16.65 -8.73
N TRP A 41 -3.95 15.33 -8.57
CA TRP A 41 -3.84 14.39 -9.69
C TRP A 41 -5.22 13.85 -10.05
N ILE A 42 -5.66 14.12 -11.28
CA ILE A 42 -6.99 13.74 -11.78
C ILE A 42 -6.97 12.60 -12.80
N GLY A 43 -5.78 12.03 -13.08
CA GLY A 43 -5.65 10.93 -14.03
C GLY A 43 -6.18 11.29 -15.42
N TYR A 44 -7.09 10.45 -15.93
CA TYR A 44 -7.89 10.69 -17.13
C TYR A 44 -9.38 10.78 -16.75
N PRO A 45 -9.89 11.97 -16.46
CA PRO A 45 -11.14 12.13 -15.71
C PRO A 45 -12.42 12.03 -16.55
N GLY A 46 -12.32 11.63 -17.83
CA GLY A 46 -13.46 11.49 -18.74
C GLY A 46 -14.17 12.81 -19.06
N GLU A 47 -15.38 12.71 -19.63
CA GLU A 47 -16.19 13.86 -20.05
C GLU A 47 -16.62 14.77 -18.89
N GLU A 48 -16.90 14.18 -17.72
CA GLU A 48 -17.26 14.92 -16.50
C GLU A 48 -16.04 15.46 -15.74
N GLY A 49 -14.83 15.31 -16.29
CA GLY A 49 -13.61 15.67 -15.58
C GLY A 49 -13.48 17.14 -15.21
N ARG A 50 -14.02 18.03 -16.05
CA ARG A 50 -14.11 19.46 -15.72
C ARG A 50 -15.01 19.70 -14.51
N ARG A 51 -16.18 19.04 -14.48
CA ARG A 51 -17.16 19.22 -13.40
C ARG A 51 -16.61 18.70 -12.08
N SER A 52 -16.04 17.50 -12.08
CA SER A 52 -15.46 16.90 -10.87
C SER A 52 -14.29 17.72 -10.33
N LEU A 53 -13.40 18.21 -11.19
CA LEU A 53 -12.29 19.09 -10.78
C LEU A 53 -12.79 20.38 -10.13
N THR A 54 -13.77 21.06 -10.75
CA THR A 54 -14.37 22.29 -10.22
C THR A 54 -14.97 22.06 -8.83
N GLN A 55 -15.73 20.98 -8.65
CA GLN A 55 -16.34 20.65 -7.36
C GLN A 55 -15.29 20.42 -6.26
N ILE A 56 -14.16 19.79 -6.60
CA ILE A 56 -13.05 19.61 -5.66
C ILE A 56 -12.40 20.96 -5.34
N ILE A 57 -12.06 21.77 -6.36
CA ILE A 57 -11.35 23.05 -6.16
C ILE A 57 -12.16 24.02 -5.30
N PHE A 58 -13.48 24.09 -5.52
CA PHE A 58 -14.36 24.98 -4.76
C PHE A 58 -14.88 24.39 -3.45
N GLY A 59 -14.47 23.16 -3.09
CA GLY A 59 -14.87 22.53 -1.83
C GLY A 59 -16.32 22.05 -1.79
N GLU A 60 -16.98 21.90 -2.96
CA GLU A 60 -18.30 21.27 -3.05
C GLU A 60 -18.21 19.75 -2.83
N TYR A 61 -17.05 19.15 -3.12
CA TYR A 61 -16.79 17.74 -2.90
C TYR A 61 -15.45 17.53 -2.20
N ASN A 62 -15.46 16.69 -1.16
CA ASN A 62 -14.26 16.29 -0.44
C ASN A 62 -13.54 15.15 -1.18
N PRO A 63 -12.29 15.35 -1.68
CA PRO A 63 -11.55 14.29 -2.33
C PRO A 63 -11.21 13.17 -1.35
N GLY A 64 -11.39 11.92 -1.79
CA GLY A 64 -11.08 10.72 -1.01
C GLY A 64 -10.35 9.64 -1.81
N GLY A 65 -9.72 10.02 -2.93
CA GLY A 65 -8.94 9.10 -3.77
C GLY A 65 -7.56 8.83 -3.18
N LYS A 66 -7.05 7.62 -3.38
CA LYS A 66 -5.68 7.22 -2.99
C LYS A 66 -4.91 6.72 -4.22
N LEU A 67 -3.60 6.95 -4.25
CA LEU A 67 -2.74 6.57 -5.38
C LEU A 67 -2.69 5.03 -5.56
N PRO A 68 -2.99 4.50 -6.75
CA PRO A 68 -2.87 3.08 -7.05
C PRO A 68 -1.44 2.66 -7.45
N VAL A 69 -0.52 3.62 -7.55
CA VAL A 69 0.89 3.40 -7.93
C VAL A 69 1.81 4.28 -7.10
N THR A 70 3.01 3.80 -6.81
CA THR A 70 4.06 4.62 -6.18
C THR A 70 4.60 5.64 -7.17
N TRP A 71 4.79 6.87 -6.73
CA TRP A 71 5.45 7.90 -7.51
C TRP A 71 6.93 7.96 -7.14
N TYR A 72 7.78 7.74 -8.12
CA TYR A 72 9.23 7.62 -7.95
C TYR A 72 9.94 8.92 -8.34
N PRO A 73 11.12 9.21 -7.79
CA PRO A 73 11.98 10.26 -8.29
C PRO A 73 12.45 9.93 -9.71
N GLU A 74 12.82 10.96 -10.48
CA GLU A 74 13.35 10.83 -11.84
C GLU A 74 14.50 9.82 -11.92
N SER A 75 15.36 9.80 -10.90
CA SER A 75 16.51 8.89 -10.80
C SER A 75 16.13 7.42 -10.91
N TYR A 76 14.91 7.02 -10.58
CA TYR A 76 14.41 5.65 -10.75
C TYR A 76 14.34 5.20 -12.22
N THR A 77 14.27 6.14 -13.17
CA THR A 77 14.28 5.83 -14.60
C THR A 77 15.62 5.31 -15.11
N SER A 78 16.70 5.44 -14.31
CA SER A 78 18.00 4.81 -14.59
C SER A 78 17.95 3.28 -14.56
N ILE A 79 16.92 2.71 -13.91
CA ILE A 79 16.71 1.27 -13.84
C ILE A 79 16.14 0.79 -15.18
N PRO A 80 16.76 -0.20 -15.86
CA PRO A 80 16.25 -0.71 -17.13
C PRO A 80 14.83 -1.25 -16.97
N MET A 81 13.86 -0.74 -17.74
CA MET A 81 12.46 -1.18 -17.66
C MET A 81 12.25 -2.62 -18.14
N ILE A 82 13.24 -3.20 -18.83
CA ILE A 82 13.27 -4.62 -19.24
C ILE A 82 13.73 -5.57 -18.11
N ASP A 83 14.28 -5.04 -17.01
CA ASP A 83 14.64 -5.85 -15.84
C ASP A 83 13.37 -6.19 -15.05
N MET A 84 12.91 -7.42 -15.20
CA MET A 84 11.66 -7.90 -14.58
C MET A 84 11.83 -8.34 -13.12
N ASN A 85 13.02 -8.24 -12.53
CA ASN A 85 13.23 -8.58 -11.13
C ASN A 85 12.40 -7.65 -10.23
N MET A 86 11.59 -8.20 -9.33
CA MET A 86 10.79 -7.36 -8.43
C MET A 86 11.56 -6.96 -7.17
N ARG A 87 12.39 -7.87 -6.66
CA ARG A 87 13.11 -7.71 -5.38
C ARG A 87 14.31 -6.78 -5.53
N ALA A 88 14.58 -6.01 -4.48
CA ALA A 88 15.81 -5.22 -4.42
C ALA A 88 17.04 -6.14 -4.36
N ASP A 89 18.10 -5.71 -5.03
CA ASP A 89 19.39 -6.40 -5.06
C ASP A 89 20.50 -5.35 -4.91
N PRO A 90 20.95 -5.11 -3.66
CA PRO A 90 22.00 -4.14 -3.37
C PRO A 90 23.34 -4.45 -4.05
N SER A 91 23.62 -5.71 -4.39
CA SER A 91 24.91 -6.13 -4.96
C SER A 91 25.18 -5.50 -6.33
N ARG A 92 24.11 -5.16 -7.07
CA ARG A 92 24.14 -4.49 -8.37
C ARG A 92 23.45 -3.11 -8.36
N GLY A 93 23.19 -2.56 -7.17
CA GLY A 93 22.54 -1.27 -7.01
C GLY A 93 21.07 -1.22 -7.45
N TYR A 94 20.36 -2.36 -7.46
CA TYR A 94 18.98 -2.44 -7.90
C TYR A 94 18.00 -2.21 -6.73
N PRO A 95 17.15 -1.17 -6.77
CA PRO A 95 16.35 -0.76 -5.61
C PRO A 95 15.04 -1.55 -5.45
N GLY A 96 14.72 -2.49 -6.34
CA GLY A 96 13.45 -3.20 -6.37
C GLY A 96 12.34 -2.42 -7.07
N ARG A 97 11.14 -3.01 -7.18
CA ARG A 97 9.99 -2.42 -7.85
C ARG A 97 8.73 -2.45 -7.00
N THR A 98 7.83 -1.51 -7.25
CA THR A 98 6.52 -1.36 -6.58
C THR A 98 6.64 -1.07 -5.09
N TYR A 99 5.54 -0.69 -4.45
CA TYR A 99 5.50 -0.52 -2.99
C TYR A 99 5.89 -1.78 -2.21
N ARG A 100 5.81 -2.97 -2.85
CA ARG A 100 6.10 -4.25 -2.23
C ARG A 100 7.59 -4.48 -2.00
N PHE A 101 8.47 -3.97 -2.87
CA PHE A 101 9.89 -4.31 -2.83
C PHE A 101 10.84 -3.13 -3.00
N TYR A 102 10.32 -1.97 -3.44
CA TYR A 102 11.16 -0.81 -3.66
C TYR A 102 11.67 -0.22 -2.33
N THR A 103 13.00 -0.15 -2.19
CA THR A 103 13.69 0.33 -0.99
C THR A 103 14.25 1.75 -1.12
N GLY A 104 14.11 2.37 -2.29
CA GLY A 104 14.59 3.73 -2.55
C GLY A 104 13.61 4.83 -2.11
N GLU A 105 13.98 6.07 -2.42
CA GLU A 105 13.18 7.26 -2.13
C GLU A 105 11.92 7.34 -3.00
N LYS A 106 10.84 7.89 -2.45
CA LYS A 106 9.54 8.00 -3.08
C LYS A 106 9.05 9.44 -3.00
N VAL A 107 8.43 9.92 -4.07
CA VAL A 107 7.76 11.22 -4.08
C VAL A 107 6.44 11.12 -3.30
N TYR A 108 5.63 10.12 -3.67
CA TYR A 108 4.41 9.72 -2.97
C TYR A 108 4.30 8.19 -2.91
N ASP A 109 3.89 7.68 -1.75
CA ASP A 109 3.67 6.25 -1.54
C ASP A 109 2.43 5.72 -2.28
N PHE A 110 2.43 4.41 -2.53
CA PHE A 110 1.19 3.70 -2.87
C PHE A 110 0.19 3.86 -1.73
N GLY A 111 -1.06 4.16 -2.08
CA GLY A 111 -2.14 4.42 -1.12
C GLY A 111 -2.12 5.83 -0.53
N TYR A 112 -1.22 6.72 -0.96
CA TYR A 112 -1.23 8.11 -0.50
C TYR A 112 -2.41 8.89 -1.11
N GLY A 113 -3.07 9.72 -0.31
CA GLY A 113 -4.10 10.65 -0.77
C GLY A 113 -4.70 11.43 0.39
N LEU A 114 -4.91 12.72 0.18
CA LEU A 114 -5.42 13.64 1.18
C LEU A 114 -6.93 13.81 1.05
N SER A 115 -7.53 14.29 2.13
CA SER A 115 -8.93 14.70 2.22
C SER A 115 -9.00 16.14 2.75
N TYR A 116 -10.13 16.81 2.53
CA TYR A 116 -10.44 18.09 3.18
C TYR A 116 -10.90 17.95 4.62
N THR A 117 -11.04 16.71 5.10
CA THR A 117 -11.28 16.39 6.50
C THR A 117 -10.20 15.45 7.02
N ASN A 118 -10.18 15.25 8.33
CA ASN A 118 -9.29 14.31 8.99
C ASN A 118 -10.08 13.06 9.39
N PHE A 119 -9.41 11.91 9.29
CA PHE A 119 -9.96 10.63 9.72
C PHE A 119 -9.00 9.97 10.69
N SER A 120 -9.53 9.53 11.83
CA SER A 120 -8.85 8.68 12.80
C SER A 120 -9.27 7.23 12.59
N LEU A 121 -8.28 6.34 12.41
CA LEU A 121 -8.49 4.91 12.19
C LEU A 121 -8.05 4.12 13.43
N GLN A 122 -8.90 3.21 13.89
CA GLN A 122 -8.59 2.32 15.01
C GLN A 122 -8.92 0.87 14.64
N LEU A 123 -7.92 0.00 14.70
CA LEU A 123 -8.12 -1.44 14.62
C LEU A 123 -8.77 -1.91 15.93
N LEU A 124 -10.01 -2.41 15.85
CA LEU A 124 -10.81 -2.77 17.02
C LEU A 124 -10.42 -4.15 17.56
N SER A 125 -10.21 -5.12 16.67
CA SER A 125 -9.73 -6.44 17.04
C SER A 125 -9.00 -7.13 15.88
N ALA A 126 -8.03 -7.96 16.24
CA ALA A 126 -7.38 -8.93 15.37
C ALA A 126 -6.82 -10.06 16.24
N PRO A 127 -6.80 -11.32 15.77
CA PRO A 127 -6.16 -12.41 16.50
C PRO A 127 -4.65 -12.13 16.62
N SER A 128 -4.11 -12.31 17.83
CA SER A 128 -2.66 -12.22 18.08
C SER A 128 -1.91 -13.49 17.66
N ARG A 129 -2.62 -14.61 17.51
CA ARG A 129 -2.09 -15.90 17.07
C ARG A 129 -3.12 -16.62 16.21
N ILE A 130 -2.66 -17.25 15.15
CA ILE A 130 -3.45 -18.13 14.28
C ILE A 130 -2.85 -19.52 14.39
N SER A 131 -3.60 -20.45 14.96
CA SER A 131 -3.16 -21.85 15.10
C SER A 131 -3.50 -22.61 13.82
N LEU A 132 -2.52 -23.30 13.26
CA LEU A 132 -2.75 -24.19 12.12
C LEU A 132 -3.42 -25.47 12.62
N LEU A 133 -4.64 -25.73 12.14
CA LEU A 133 -5.35 -26.98 12.37
C LEU A 133 -4.84 -28.02 11.34
N SER A 134 -3.75 -28.70 11.63
CA SER A 134 -3.35 -29.89 10.87
C SER A 134 -3.89 -31.14 11.55
N GLU A 135 -4.66 -31.97 10.84
CA GLU A 135 -4.87 -33.37 11.24
C GLU A 135 -3.52 -34.11 11.28
N PRO A 136 -3.25 -34.94 12.29
CA PRO A 136 -2.02 -35.72 12.39
C PRO A 136 -2.06 -36.95 11.47
N GLU A 137 -2.25 -36.76 10.17
CA GLU A 137 -2.19 -37.86 9.20
C GLU A 137 -0.82 -37.90 8.52
N LYS A 138 0.11 -38.60 9.18
CA LYS A 138 1.15 -39.49 8.61
C LYS A 138 1.87 -39.13 7.30
N LYS A 139 1.94 -37.87 6.87
CA LYS A 139 2.97 -37.43 5.93
C LYS A 139 4.15 -36.98 6.75
N LYS A 140 5.26 -37.72 6.63
CA LYS A 140 6.57 -37.33 7.15
C LYS A 140 6.73 -35.84 6.87
N TRP A 141 6.62 -35.02 7.90
CA TRP A 141 7.14 -33.68 7.90
C TRP A 141 8.54 -33.83 7.32
N ARG A 142 8.80 -33.31 6.12
CA ARG A 142 10.16 -33.23 5.63
C ARG A 142 10.80 -32.14 6.45
N TRP A 143 11.19 -32.49 7.67
CA TRP A 143 12.30 -31.86 8.36
C TRP A 143 13.48 -32.03 7.41
N ARG A 144 13.68 -31.08 6.49
CA ARG A 144 14.99 -30.92 5.86
C ARG A 144 15.88 -30.45 7.01
N ASN A 145 16.46 -31.41 7.73
CA ASN A 145 17.68 -31.20 8.49
C ASN A 145 18.75 -30.86 7.45
N LEU A 146 18.79 -29.59 7.05
CA LEU A 146 19.95 -29.02 6.43
C LEU A 146 20.93 -28.78 7.57
N ASN A 147 21.77 -29.78 7.80
CA ASN A 147 22.95 -29.65 8.62
C ASN A 147 23.85 -28.58 7.97
N SER A 148 23.73 -27.33 8.41
CA SER A 148 24.85 -26.42 8.47
C SER A 148 24.55 -25.37 9.52
N GLU A 149 25.43 -25.33 10.51
CA GLU A 149 25.56 -24.27 11.51
C GLU A 149 25.50 -22.89 10.83
N ASP A 150 24.85 -21.92 11.49
CA ASP A 150 24.74 -20.48 11.16
C ASP A 150 23.58 -19.90 10.32
N ASN A 151 22.44 -20.58 10.10
CA ASN A 151 21.25 -19.89 9.56
C ASN A 151 19.94 -20.30 10.23
N ILE A 152 19.25 -19.34 10.85
CA ILE A 152 17.86 -19.46 11.30
C ILE A 152 17.00 -19.70 10.05
N VAL A 153 16.75 -20.95 9.69
CA VAL A 153 15.85 -21.28 8.58
C VAL A 153 14.43 -20.88 9.00
N PRO A 154 13.79 -19.93 8.30
CA PRO A 154 12.45 -19.50 8.66
C PRO A 154 11.48 -20.68 8.52
N HIS A 155 10.76 -21.04 9.57
CA HIS A 155 9.85 -22.19 9.56
C HIS A 155 8.60 -21.83 8.75
N TYR A 156 8.26 -22.57 7.70
CA TYR A 156 7.07 -22.33 6.87
C TYR A 156 6.27 -23.62 6.63
N VAL A 157 5.02 -23.47 6.20
CA VAL A 157 4.17 -24.57 5.71
C VAL A 157 3.75 -24.28 4.27
N LEU A 158 3.65 -25.31 3.42
CA LEU A 158 3.11 -25.15 2.07
C LEU A 158 1.61 -24.91 2.17
N THR A 159 1.08 -23.90 1.47
CA THR A 159 -0.36 -23.60 1.55
C THR A 159 -1.22 -24.75 1.04
N ASP A 160 -0.71 -25.54 0.09
CA ASP A 160 -1.42 -26.68 -0.50
C ASP A 160 -1.49 -27.89 0.44
N GLU A 161 -0.69 -27.90 1.51
CA GLU A 161 -0.75 -28.92 2.57
C GLU A 161 -1.80 -28.59 3.64
N LEU A 162 -2.38 -27.39 3.61
CA LEU A 162 -3.39 -26.95 4.56
C LEU A 162 -4.79 -27.18 3.98
N SER A 163 -5.49 -28.20 4.48
CA SER A 163 -6.83 -28.56 4.01
C SER A 163 -7.93 -27.57 4.45
N ASN A 164 -7.71 -26.79 5.52
CA ASN A 164 -8.76 -26.01 6.19
C ASN A 164 -8.44 -24.50 6.29
N CYS A 165 -7.77 -23.92 5.30
CA CYS A 165 -7.42 -22.50 5.27
C CYS A 165 -8.61 -21.55 5.48
N ASP A 166 -9.76 -21.87 4.89
CA ASP A 166 -10.96 -21.04 4.96
C ASP A 166 -11.53 -20.97 6.39
N SER A 167 -11.40 -22.06 7.16
CA SER A 167 -11.84 -22.10 8.56
C SER A 167 -10.98 -21.26 9.51
N MET A 168 -9.77 -20.88 9.07
CA MET A 168 -8.89 -19.98 9.80
C MET A 168 -9.14 -18.50 9.46
N GLY A 169 -10.13 -18.23 8.59
CA GLY A 169 -10.52 -16.88 8.23
C GLY A 169 -10.97 -16.09 9.46
N PHE A 170 -10.54 -14.84 9.55
CA PHE A 170 -10.96 -13.92 10.61
C PHE A 170 -11.30 -12.56 10.04
N SER A 171 -12.18 -11.84 10.72
CA SER A 171 -12.53 -10.46 10.37
C SER A 171 -11.67 -9.49 11.16
N VAL A 172 -11.19 -8.44 10.50
CA VAL A 172 -10.49 -7.30 11.11
C VAL A 172 -11.41 -6.08 11.07
N PRO A 173 -12.20 -5.84 12.14
CA PRO A 173 -13.01 -4.64 12.25
C PRO A 173 -12.15 -3.41 12.54
N ILE A 174 -12.43 -2.34 11.81
CA ILE A 174 -11.70 -1.07 11.85
C ILE A 174 -12.72 0.05 12.03
N SER A 175 -12.60 0.81 13.12
CA SER A 175 -13.37 2.03 13.34
C SER A 175 -12.73 3.19 12.58
N ILE A 176 -13.56 3.97 11.92
CA ILE A 176 -13.20 5.20 11.19
C ILE A 176 -14.01 6.33 11.79
N THR A 177 -13.33 7.32 12.36
CA THR A 177 -13.94 8.52 12.92
C THR A 177 -13.56 9.72 12.06
N ASN A 178 -14.53 10.52 11.65
CA ASN A 178 -14.28 11.79 10.99
C ASN A 178 -14.17 12.90 12.05
N ASP A 179 -12.93 13.28 12.36
CA ASP A 179 -12.60 14.29 13.39
C ASP A 179 -12.26 15.66 12.80
N GLY A 180 -12.48 15.86 11.50
CA GLY A 180 -12.31 17.15 10.84
C GLY A 180 -13.60 17.96 10.76
N TYR A 181 -13.74 18.70 9.65
CA TYR A 181 -14.75 19.76 9.49
C TYR A 181 -15.69 19.56 8.29
N MET A 182 -15.54 18.46 7.57
CA MET A 182 -16.31 18.20 6.36
C MET A 182 -16.65 16.72 6.25
N ASP A 183 -17.84 16.40 5.74
CA ASP A 183 -18.17 15.03 5.35
C ASP A 183 -17.17 14.53 4.32
N GLY A 184 -16.88 13.23 4.33
CA GLY A 184 -15.91 12.69 3.40
C GLY A 184 -15.95 11.18 3.32
N SER A 185 -15.25 10.66 2.33
CA SER A 185 -15.02 9.23 2.20
C SER A 185 -13.56 8.91 2.38
N GLU A 186 -13.26 7.96 3.26
CA GLU A 186 -11.92 7.45 3.48
C GLU A 186 -11.76 6.06 2.87
N VAL A 187 -10.60 5.80 2.28
CA VAL A 187 -10.22 4.48 1.78
C VAL A 187 -9.31 3.82 2.80
N VAL A 188 -9.83 2.81 3.49
CA VAL A 188 -9.09 2.01 4.46
C VAL A 188 -8.36 0.90 3.72
N MET A 189 -7.05 0.79 3.92
CA MET A 189 -6.21 -0.26 3.31
C MET A 189 -5.56 -1.11 4.39
N LEU A 190 -5.80 -2.41 4.38
CA LEU A 190 -5.15 -3.37 5.26
C LEU A 190 -3.97 -4.02 4.56
N PHE A 191 -2.80 -3.96 5.19
CA PHE A 191 -1.58 -4.56 4.67
C PHE A 191 -1.09 -5.69 5.58
N SER A 192 -0.59 -6.78 5.00
CA SER A 192 0.17 -7.82 5.69
C SER A 192 1.66 -7.64 5.49
N ARG A 193 2.45 -8.16 6.44
CA ARG A 193 3.91 -8.22 6.38
C ARG A 193 4.36 -9.57 6.92
N ALA A 194 5.26 -10.23 6.21
CA ALA A 194 5.86 -11.47 6.67
C ALA A 194 6.88 -11.22 7.81
N PRO A 195 7.17 -12.25 8.64
CA PRO A 195 8.22 -12.19 9.66
C PRO A 195 9.55 -11.71 9.07
N ARG A 196 10.31 -10.94 9.85
CA ARG A 196 11.57 -10.31 9.38
C ARG A 196 12.65 -11.32 9.00
N SER A 197 12.54 -12.57 9.46
CA SER A 197 13.42 -13.68 9.08
C SER A 197 13.35 -13.99 7.58
N TYR A 198 12.23 -13.67 6.91
CA TYR A 198 12.06 -13.84 5.45
C TYR A 198 12.56 -12.60 4.69
N LYS A 199 13.88 -12.49 4.52
CA LYS A 199 14.52 -11.34 3.85
C LYS A 199 14.03 -11.08 2.42
N SER A 200 13.58 -12.11 1.72
CA SER A 200 13.08 -12.01 0.34
C SER A 200 11.58 -11.69 0.24
N ALA A 201 10.88 -11.55 1.38
CA ALA A 201 9.46 -11.22 1.41
C ALA A 201 9.20 -9.75 1.02
N PRO A 202 7.98 -9.43 0.54
CA PRO A 202 7.55 -8.05 0.39
C PRO A 202 7.69 -7.23 1.68
N LEU A 203 8.05 -5.95 1.57
CA LEU A 203 8.03 -4.97 2.66
C LEU A 203 6.65 -4.89 3.33
N LYS A 204 5.61 -4.93 2.50
CA LYS A 204 4.20 -5.07 2.85
C LYS A 204 3.40 -5.51 1.62
N GLN A 205 2.21 -6.05 1.83
CA GLN A 205 1.29 -6.46 0.76
C GLN A 205 -0.12 -6.01 1.11
N LEU A 206 -0.82 -5.37 0.18
CA LEU A 206 -2.24 -5.05 0.34
C LEU A 206 -3.04 -6.35 0.34
N ILE A 207 -3.86 -6.56 1.37
CA ILE A 207 -4.70 -7.76 1.53
C ILE A 207 -6.19 -7.46 1.49
N GLY A 208 -6.56 -6.20 1.61
CA GLY A 208 -7.95 -5.76 1.46
C GLY A 208 -8.03 -4.25 1.57
N PHE A 209 -9.08 -3.69 1.00
CA PHE A 209 -9.42 -2.29 1.18
C PHE A 209 -10.93 -2.10 1.11
N ASP A 210 -11.40 -1.02 1.72
CA ASP A 210 -12.78 -0.59 1.63
C ASP A 210 -12.86 0.93 1.56
N LYS A 211 -13.93 1.46 0.97
CA LYS A 211 -14.19 2.90 0.90
C LYS A 211 -15.47 3.21 1.65
N VAL A 212 -15.35 4.00 2.71
CA VAL A 212 -16.45 4.29 3.62
C VAL A 212 -16.70 5.79 3.68
N HIS A 213 -17.96 6.19 3.58
CA HIS A 213 -18.37 7.57 3.83
C HIS A 213 -18.67 7.77 5.32
N VAL A 214 -18.18 8.88 5.88
CA VAL A 214 -18.36 9.23 7.29
C VAL A 214 -18.68 10.72 7.37
N SER A 215 -19.85 11.05 7.92
CA SER A 215 -20.24 12.44 8.16
C SER A 215 -19.36 13.06 9.25
N VAL A 216 -19.26 14.38 9.27
CA VAL A 216 -18.45 15.11 10.25
C VAL A 216 -18.85 14.78 11.69
N GLY A 217 -17.88 14.47 12.53
CA GLY A 217 -18.10 14.10 13.94
C GLY A 217 -18.64 12.68 14.16
N GLU A 218 -18.93 11.93 13.10
CA GLU A 218 -19.43 10.57 13.20
C GLU A 218 -18.31 9.53 13.19
N SER A 219 -18.66 8.32 13.64
CA SER A 219 -17.82 7.13 13.54
C SER A 219 -18.59 6.00 12.89
N THR A 220 -17.90 5.24 12.05
CA THR A 220 -18.43 4.03 11.42
C THR A 220 -17.41 2.91 11.51
N THR A 221 -17.84 1.68 11.30
CA THR A 221 -16.96 0.50 11.33
C THR A 221 -17.06 -0.23 10.01
N THR A 222 -15.91 -0.55 9.42
CA THR A 222 -15.80 -1.52 8.33
C THR A 222 -15.05 -2.75 8.81
N SER A 223 -15.10 -3.83 8.05
CA SER A 223 -14.47 -5.10 8.37
C SER A 223 -13.85 -5.71 7.13
N ILE A 224 -12.57 -6.07 7.24
CA ILE A 224 -11.83 -6.76 6.17
C ILE A 224 -11.64 -8.22 6.59
N ASN A 225 -12.17 -9.14 5.79
CA ASN A 225 -11.99 -10.57 6.00
C ASN A 225 -10.60 -11.00 5.55
N VAL A 226 -9.89 -11.72 6.41
CA VAL A 226 -8.53 -12.19 6.18
C VAL A 226 -8.52 -13.71 6.10
N ASN A 227 -8.21 -14.25 4.92
CA ASN A 227 -7.86 -15.67 4.75
C ASN A 227 -6.33 -15.82 4.91
N PRO A 228 -5.82 -16.54 5.93
CA PRO A 228 -4.38 -16.65 6.16
C PRO A 228 -3.59 -17.17 4.97
N CYS A 229 -4.11 -18.17 4.25
CA CYS A 229 -3.39 -18.80 3.15
C CYS A 229 -3.37 -17.94 1.89
N GLU A 230 -4.37 -17.09 1.68
CA GLU A 230 -4.38 -16.13 0.57
C GLU A 230 -3.58 -14.88 0.89
N HIS A 231 -3.85 -14.29 2.06
CA HIS A 231 -3.44 -12.93 2.42
C HIS A 231 -2.13 -12.86 3.20
N LEU A 232 -1.76 -13.91 3.93
CA LEU A 232 -0.53 -13.94 4.75
C LEU A 232 0.56 -14.82 4.13
N SER A 233 0.27 -15.53 3.04
CA SER A 233 1.27 -16.32 2.33
C SER A 233 2.20 -15.49 1.45
N ILE A 234 3.39 -16.00 1.22
CA ILE A 234 4.39 -15.46 0.30
C ILE A 234 4.83 -16.54 -0.69
N VAL A 235 5.56 -16.14 -1.73
CA VAL A 235 6.15 -17.08 -2.70
C VAL A 235 7.65 -17.21 -2.41
N ASN A 236 8.10 -18.44 -2.22
CA ASN A 236 9.52 -18.75 -1.99
C ASN A 236 10.34 -18.75 -3.29
N GLU A 237 11.62 -19.10 -3.20
CA GLU A 237 12.54 -19.08 -4.35
C GLU A 237 12.21 -20.17 -5.39
N GLU A 238 11.60 -21.27 -4.96
CA GLU A 238 11.12 -22.35 -5.83
C GLU A 238 9.77 -22.04 -6.50
N GLY A 239 9.19 -20.86 -6.26
CA GLY A 239 7.90 -20.47 -6.83
C GLY A 239 6.70 -21.10 -6.14
N SER A 240 6.90 -21.77 -5.01
CA SER A 240 5.84 -22.36 -4.20
C SER A 240 5.26 -21.33 -3.23
N ARG A 241 3.94 -21.37 -3.04
CA ARG A 241 3.25 -20.54 -2.05
C ARG A 241 3.41 -21.17 -0.68
N ILE A 242 3.95 -20.39 0.25
CA ILE A 242 4.24 -20.79 1.62
C ILE A 242 3.57 -19.84 2.59
N LEU A 243 3.17 -20.36 3.74
CA LEU A 243 2.76 -19.57 4.89
C LEU A 243 3.96 -19.46 5.86
N PRO A 244 4.57 -18.28 5.98
CA PRO A 244 5.59 -18.00 6.99
C PRO A 244 5.08 -18.27 8.40
N LEU A 245 5.87 -18.93 9.24
CA LEU A 245 5.61 -19.03 10.68
C LEU A 245 6.52 -18.09 11.46
N GLY A 246 6.02 -17.59 12.59
CA GLY A 246 6.72 -16.65 13.48
C GLY A 246 6.08 -15.27 13.49
N ASP A 247 6.76 -14.35 14.18
CA ASP A 247 6.32 -12.97 14.43
C ASP A 247 6.90 -11.96 13.42
#